data_AF-A0A538R928-F1
#
_entry.id   AF-A0A538R928-F1
#
_cell.length_a   1.000
_cell.length_b   1.000
_cell.length_c   1.000
_cell.angle_alpha   90.00
_cell.angle_beta   90.00
_cell.angle_gamma   90.00
#
_symmetry.space_group_name_H-M   'P 1'
#
loop_
_entity.id
_entity.type
_entity.pdbx_description
1 polymer ?
#
loop_
_entity_poly.entity_id
_entity_poly.type
_entity_poly.pdbx_seq_one_letter_code
_entity_poly.pdbx_strand_id
1 'polypeptide(L)'
;DPIEAAYFGVYIWKQAVEKAGSSEVDKVRKAVYGSKFLAPGGEIMMDAANHHTYRPVLIGEILADGQFKVVSRSKGLVKPEPWSEYTNPDKGCDWVGHQGTYQKA
;
A
#
# COMPACT_ATOMS: atom_id res chain seq x y z
N ASP A 1 -9.98 -5.83 0.72
CA ASP A 1 -10.34 -6.26 2.08
C ASP A 1 -9.91 -5.18 3.08
N PRO A 2 -10.86 -4.40 3.63
CA PRO A 2 -10.56 -3.36 4.61
C PRO A 2 -10.14 -3.92 5.98
N ILE A 3 -10.57 -5.14 6.35
CA ILE A 3 -10.27 -5.74 7.66
C ILE A 3 -8.79 -6.12 7.72
N GLU A 4 -8.32 -6.84 6.71
CA GLU A 4 -6.90 -7.18 6.59
C GLU A 4 -6.02 -5.93 6.44
N ALA A 5 -6.53 -4.89 5.78
CA ALA A 5 -5.81 -3.63 5.63
C ALA A 5 -5.59 -2.90 6.95
N ALA A 6 -6.63 -2.84 7.78
CA ALA A 6 -6.53 -2.29 9.13
C ALA A 6 -5.55 -3.10 9.98
N TYR A 7 -5.54 -4.43 9.86
CA TYR A 7 -4.62 -5.31 10.56
C TYR A 7 -3.16 -4.96 10.26
N PHE A 8 -2.74 -5.01 8.99
CA PHE A 8 -1.33 -4.76 8.68
C PHE A 8 -0.92 -3.31 8.95
N GLY A 9 -1.84 -2.35 8.82
CA GLY A 9 -1.57 -0.93 9.01
C GLY A 9 -1.02 -0.62 10.41
N VAL A 10 -1.58 -1.24 11.45
CA VAL A 10 -1.11 -1.08 12.84
C VAL A 10 0.31 -1.63 13.02
N TYR A 11 0.61 -2.79 12.42
CA TYR A 11 1.94 -3.39 12.53
C TYR A 11 3.01 -2.61 11.77
N ILE A 12 2.69 -2.07 10.58
CA ILE A 12 3.61 -1.19 9.86
C ILE A 12 3.87 0.09 10.65
N TRP A 13 2.83 0.70 11.23
CA TRP A 13 3.00 1.86 12.09
C TRP A 13 3.91 1.53 13.28
N LYS A 14 3.68 0.40 13.96
CA LYS A 14 4.53 -0.07 15.05
C LYS A 14 6.00 -0.23 14.60
N GLN A 15 6.25 -0.91 13.48
CA GLN A 15 7.60 -1.09 12.95
C GLN A 15 8.29 0.24 12.65
N ALA A 16 7.54 1.21 12.12
CA ALA A 16 8.06 2.53 11.85
C ALA A 16 8.36 3.34 13.12
N VAL A 17 7.54 3.22 14.17
CA VAL A 17 7.80 3.80 15.49
C VAL A 17 9.08 3.20 16.10
N GLU A 18 9.22 1.88 16.04
CA GLU A 18 10.42 1.16 16.52
C GLU A 18 11.68 1.60 15.75
N LYS A 19 11.59 1.67 14.41
CA LYS A 19 12.66 2.14 13.53
C LYS A 19 13.02 3.62 13.76
N ALA A 20 12.03 4.46 14.04
CA ALA A 20 12.23 5.89 14.33
C ALA A 20 12.71 6.17 15.77
N GLY A 21 12.58 5.19 16.68
CA GLY A 21 12.79 5.39 18.11
C GLY A 21 11.86 6.44 18.73
N SER A 22 10.69 6.69 18.13
CA SER A 22 9.81 7.80 18.48
C SER A 22 8.43 7.63 17.86
N SER A 23 7.40 8.16 18.53
CA SER A 23 6.03 8.27 17.99
C SER A 23 5.75 9.61 17.31
N GLU A 24 6.75 10.50 17.18
CA GLU A 24 6.59 11.79 16.51
C GLU A 24 6.25 11.61 15.03
N VAL A 25 5.18 12.27 14.57
CA VAL A 25 4.56 12.01 13.26
C VAL A 25 5.55 12.10 12.10
N ASP A 26 6.38 13.14 12.05
CA ASP A 26 7.33 13.34 10.95
C ASP A 26 8.46 12.31 10.94
N LYS A 27 8.88 11.85 12.12
CA LYS A 27 9.90 10.80 12.26
C LYS A 27 9.34 9.46 11.80
N VAL A 28 8.13 9.12 12.27
CA VAL A 28 7.43 7.89 11.89
C VAL A 28 7.16 7.87 10.39
N ARG A 29 6.63 8.97 9.83
CA ARG A 29 6.32 9.07 8.38
C ARG A 29 7.55 8.73 7.53
N LYS A 30 8.72 9.31 7.84
CA LYS A 30 9.97 9.01 7.14
C LYS A 30 10.42 7.56 7.32
N ALA A 31 10.19 6.97 8.50
CA ALA A 31 10.55 5.59 8.77
C ALA A 31 9.67 4.56 8.05
N VAL A 32 8.40 4.89 7.78
CA VAL A 32 7.42 4.03 7.09
C VAL A 32 7.83 3.72 5.65
N TYR A 33 8.39 4.67 4.91
CA TYR A 33 8.74 4.49 3.49
C TYR A 33 9.61 3.25 3.24
N GLY A 34 9.23 2.44 2.24
CA GLY A 34 9.91 1.20 1.88
C GLY A 34 9.78 0.04 2.88
N SER A 35 9.08 0.23 4.00
CA SER A 35 8.87 -0.83 4.98
C SER A 35 8.06 -1.98 4.39
N LYS A 36 8.38 -3.22 4.79
CA LYS A 36 7.73 -4.43 4.32
C LYS A 36 7.04 -5.15 5.45
N PHE A 37 5.92 -5.80 5.15
CA PHE A 37 5.19 -6.61 6.11
C PHE A 37 4.59 -7.84 5.43
N LEU A 38 4.69 -9.00 6.07
CA LEU A 38 4.02 -10.22 5.60
C LEU A 38 2.60 -10.24 6.15
N ALA A 39 1.64 -9.75 5.36
CA ALA A 39 0.23 -9.73 5.73
C ALA A 39 -0.47 -11.04 5.35
N PRO A 40 -1.68 -11.31 5.87
CA PRO A 40 -2.46 -12.50 5.48
C PRO A 40 -2.66 -12.64 3.96
N GLY A 41 -2.81 -11.52 3.24
CA GLY A 41 -2.93 -11.51 1.77
C GLY A 41 -1.61 -11.71 1.00
N GLY A 42 -0.47 -11.73 1.70
CA GLY A 42 0.87 -11.81 1.14
C GLY A 42 1.78 -10.65 1.60
N GLU A 43 3.00 -10.62 1.10
CA GLU A 43 3.92 -9.49 1.35
C GLU A 43 3.30 -8.20 0.83
N ILE A 44 3.42 -7.14 1.62
CA ILE A 44 3.13 -5.77 1.22
C ILE A 44 4.36 -4.91 1.48
N MET A 45 4.48 -3.83 0.72
CA MET A 45 5.58 -2.87 0.87
C MET A 45 5.04 -1.45 0.73
N MET A 46 5.42 -0.58 1.65
CA MET A 46 5.12 0.85 1.57
C MET A 46 5.89 1.46 0.39
N ASP A 47 5.22 2.25 -0.44
CA ASP A 47 5.91 2.98 -1.50
C ASP A 47 6.88 4.01 -0.90
N ALA A 48 7.97 4.26 -1.64
CA ALA A 48 9.08 5.08 -1.16
C ALA A 48 8.76 6.59 -1.21
N ALA A 49 7.73 6.98 -1.95
CA ALA A 49 7.42 8.37 -2.24
C ALA A 49 5.96 8.72 -1.96
N ASN A 50 5.01 7.81 -2.20
CA ASN A 50 3.60 8.04 -1.90
C ASN A 50 3.11 7.07 -0.82
N HIS A 51 2.26 7.49 0.11
CA HIS A 51 1.82 6.65 1.24
C HIS A 51 0.92 5.44 0.87
N HIS A 52 0.97 4.96 -0.38
CA HIS A 52 0.28 3.76 -0.83
C HIS A 52 1.19 2.54 -0.69
N THR A 53 0.63 1.37 -0.96
CA THR A 53 1.31 0.09 -0.79
C THR A 53 1.40 -0.68 -2.10
N TYR A 54 2.56 -1.27 -2.35
CA TYR A 54 2.71 -2.38 -3.28
C TYR A 54 2.03 -3.60 -2.68
N ARG A 55 1.15 -4.26 -3.45
CA ARG A 55 0.38 -5.43 -3.00
C ARG A 55 0.23 -6.47 -4.11
N PRO A 56 0.06 -7.75 -3.78
CA PRO A 56 -0.41 -8.71 -4.76
C PRO A 56 -1.86 -8.39 -5.17
N VAL A 57 -2.19 -8.66 -6.42
CA VAL A 57 -3.56 -8.56 -6.96
C VAL A 57 -4.08 -9.97 -7.19
N LEU A 58 -5.29 -10.24 -6.71
CA LEU A 58 -5.97 -11.53 -6.84
C LEU A 58 -7.33 -11.32 -7.50
N ILE A 59 -7.71 -12.27 -8.36
CA ILE A 59 -9.07 -12.37 -8.90
C ILE A 59 -9.70 -13.62 -8.29
N GLY A 60 -10.88 -13.46 -7.69
CA GLY A 60 -11.63 -14.52 -7.04
C GLY A 60 -12.95 -14.81 -7.75
N GLU A 61 -13.29 -16.09 -7.85
CA GLU A 61 -14.60 -16.59 -8.27
C GLU A 61 -15.40 -16.97 -7.02
N ILE A 62 -16.66 -16.50 -6.93
CA ILE A 62 -17.56 -16.85 -5.83
C ILE A 62 -18.08 -18.27 -6.00
N LEU A 63 -18.07 -19.04 -4.90
CA LEU A 63 -18.54 -20.42 -4.86
C LEU A 63 -19.95 -20.51 -4.23
N ALA A 64 -20.63 -21.65 -4.43
CA ALA A 64 -21.98 -21.88 -3.94
C ALA A 64 -22.09 -21.89 -2.40
N ASP A 65 -21.00 -22.14 -1.69
CA ASP A 65 -20.89 -22.10 -0.24
C ASP A 65 -20.54 -20.70 0.31
N GLY A 66 -20.48 -19.68 -0.57
CA GLY A 66 -20.12 -18.31 -0.22
C GLY A 66 -18.63 -18.07 -0.03
N GLN A 67 -17.77 -19.08 -0.26
CA GLN A 67 -16.31 -18.90 -0.27
C GLN A 67 -15.82 -18.37 -1.62
N PHE A 68 -14.55 -17.98 -1.68
CA PHE A 68 -13.90 -17.52 -2.91
C PHE A 68 -12.79 -18.47 -3.33
N LYS A 69 -12.80 -18.87 -4.60
CA LYS A 69 -11.68 -19.55 -5.25
C LYS A 69 -10.80 -18.53 -5.95
N VAL A 70 -9.51 -18.50 -5.64
CA VAL A 70 -8.55 -17.66 -6.39
C VAL A 70 -8.33 -18.27 -7.77
N VAL A 71 -8.68 -17.53 -8.83
CA VAL A 71 -8.51 -17.97 -10.24
C VAL A 71 -7.32 -17.30 -10.92
N SER A 72 -6.84 -16.18 -10.38
CA SER A 72 -5.62 -15.51 -10.87
C SER A 72 -4.93 -14.77 -9.73
N ARG A 73 -3.60 -14.68 -9.82
CA ARG A 73 -2.74 -13.93 -8.90
C ARG A 73 -1.61 -13.26 -9.69
N SER A 74 -1.28 -12.02 -9.36
CA SER A 74 -0.10 -11.36 -9.90
C SER A 74 1.18 -12.13 -9.53
N LYS A 75 2.19 -12.13 -10.42
CA LYS A 75 3.48 -12.83 -10.17
C LYS A 75 4.25 -12.27 -8.97
N GLY A 76 3.98 -11.02 -8.61
CA GLY A 76 4.60 -10.33 -7.49
C GLY A 76 3.76 -9.13 -7.07
N LEU A 77 4.41 -8.15 -6.45
CA LEU A 77 3.74 -6.94 -6.01
C LEU A 77 3.46 -6.02 -7.19
N VAL A 78 2.24 -5.51 -7.24
CA VAL A 78 1.82 -4.48 -8.19
C VAL A 78 2.08 -3.12 -7.57
N LYS A 79 2.67 -2.21 -8.35
CA LYS A 79 2.95 -0.84 -7.93
C LYS A 79 1.64 -0.08 -7.70
N PRO A 80 1.55 0.74 -6.65
CA PRO A 80 0.37 1.59 -6.47
C PRO A 80 0.32 2.69 -7.53
N GLU A 81 -0.85 2.86 -8.13
CA GLU A 81 -1.18 3.95 -9.06
C GLU A 81 -2.40 4.70 -8.49
N PRO A 82 -2.18 5.70 -7.61
CA PRO A 82 -3.27 6.40 -6.94
C PRO A 82 -4.20 7.14 -7.89
N TRP A 83 -3.66 7.55 -9.04
CA TRP A 83 -4.37 8.25 -10.10
C TRP A 83 -4.30 7.43 -11.39
N SER A 84 -5.46 7.13 -11.95
CA SER A 84 -5.58 6.39 -13.20
C SER A 84 -5.17 7.25 -14.39
N GLU A 85 -4.34 6.70 -15.28
CA GLU A 85 -3.95 7.34 -16.54
C GLU A 85 -5.14 7.65 -17.47
N TYR A 86 -6.25 6.90 -17.36
CA TYR A 86 -7.41 7.05 -18.23
C TYR A 86 -8.38 8.15 -17.77
N THR A 87 -8.48 8.36 -16.45
CA THR A 87 -9.47 9.30 -15.87
C THR A 87 -8.83 10.54 -15.25
N ASN A 88 -7.56 10.45 -14.87
CA ASN A 88 -6.78 11.53 -14.23
C ASN A 88 -5.33 11.52 -14.77
N PRO A 89 -5.14 11.60 -16.11
CA PRO A 89 -3.80 11.50 -16.72
C PRO A 89 -2.83 12.56 -16.20
N ASP A 90 -3.34 13.75 -15.89
CA ASP A 90 -2.63 14.93 -15.43
C ASP A 90 -2.23 14.86 -13.96
N LYS A 91 -2.66 13.87 -13.17
CA LYS A 91 -2.38 13.80 -11.73
C LYS A 91 -1.27 12.82 -11.38
N GLY A 92 -0.35 13.26 -10.51
CA GLY A 92 0.66 12.45 -9.83
C GLY A 92 0.47 12.47 -8.32
N CYS A 93 1.17 11.58 -7.61
CA CYS A 93 1.17 11.54 -6.14
C CYS A 93 2.58 11.25 -5.63
N ASP A 94 3.15 12.20 -4.88
CA ASP A 94 4.48 12.13 -4.27
C ASP A 94 4.52 13.02 -3.01
N TRP A 95 4.76 12.42 -1.85
CA TRP A 95 4.87 13.11 -0.57
C TRP A 95 6.30 13.53 -0.22
N VAL A 96 7.31 13.11 -0.99
CA VAL A 96 8.72 13.47 -0.81
C VAL A 96 9.04 14.74 -1.60
N GLY A 97 8.69 14.78 -2.89
CA GLY A 97 8.95 15.94 -3.76
C GLY A 97 7.82 16.96 -3.82
N HIS A 98 6.57 16.51 -3.67
CA HIS A 98 5.39 17.34 -3.96
C HIS A 98 4.39 17.48 -2.79
N GLN A 99 4.67 16.87 -1.63
CA GLN A 99 3.79 16.88 -0.46
C GLN A 99 2.34 16.42 -0.75
N GLY A 100 2.18 15.48 -1.69
CA GLY A 100 0.91 14.82 -1.97
C GLY A 100 0.58 14.76 -3.46
N THR A 101 -0.69 15.01 -3.78
CA THR A 101 -1.15 15.01 -5.17
C THR A 101 -0.71 16.28 -5.88
N TYR A 102 -0.19 16.13 -7.10
CA TYR A 102 0.29 17.23 -7.92
C TYR A 102 -0.18 17.09 -9.37
N GLN A 103 -0.14 18.19 -10.13
CA GLN A 103 -0.36 18.15 -11.58
C GLN A 103 0.98 17.87 -12.29
N LYS A 104 0.98 16.88 -13.16
CA LYS A 104 2.09 16.56 -14.07
C LYS A 104 2.20 17.69 -15.09
N ALA A 105 3.45 18.07 -15.39
CA ALA A 105 3.76 19.02 -16.46
C ALA A 105 3.54 18.39 -17.85
#